data_AF-A0A1G9NQ05-F1
#
_entry.id   AF-A0A1G9NQ05-F1
#
_cell.length_a   1.000
_cell.length_b   1.000
_cell.length_c   1.000
_cell.angle_alpha   90.00
_cell.angle_beta   90.00
_cell.angle_gamma   90.00
#
_symmetry.space_group_name_H-M   'P 1'
#
loop_
_entity.id
_entity.type
_entity.pdbx_description
1 polymer ?
#
loop_
_entity_poly.entity_id
_entity_poly.type
_entity_poly.pdbx_seq_one_letter_code
_entity_poly.pdbx_strand_id
1 'polypeptide(L)'
;MTGTDSSAPGQVTATGLGPWPGEDPAEAARIIRGELGSPHLPFLAELPDRGVGSDAVGRTASLLVELAVDVQPHGWRFVDRPGKDLQRARSALSTDINILADVIGVEEAPSEDIKIQLRGPLSLAAGLHLHNGERALLDYGARREIAASLAAGVAGYLKRVAEAAPGVRIVVQIDEPEIASVLAGTIPTASGYRTLRSVPGREVTESWQLVIDSLRAAGAVETVVAVSEVEAPFERILAAGADGIAVPLRALTSRQWEQLAGAVEAGKRLWAGALDVADPAARLPRVGDVVENVWRPWRQLGLPASTLGALRVTPSEGLARHSPAAATAVLTRLTQVADGLNQLALG
;
A
#
# COMPACT_ATOMS: atom_id res chain seq x y z
N MET A 1 -10.57 29.99 7.15
CA MET A 1 -9.35 29.60 6.42
C MET A 1 -9.76 28.55 5.43
N THR A 2 -9.59 28.90 4.16
CA THR A 2 -10.12 28.21 2.97
C THR A 2 -9.63 26.78 2.90
N GLY A 3 -10.58 25.85 2.71
CA GLY A 3 -10.30 24.45 2.48
C GLY A 3 -9.41 24.29 1.25
N THR A 4 -8.30 23.59 1.43
CA THR A 4 -7.53 23.02 0.34
C THR A 4 -8.39 21.95 -0.30
N ASP A 5 -9.05 22.29 -1.42
CA ASP A 5 -9.58 21.30 -2.34
C ASP A 5 -8.43 20.35 -2.68
N SER A 6 -8.53 19.10 -2.22
CA SER A 6 -7.69 18.02 -2.71
C SER A 6 -8.16 17.70 -4.13
N SER A 7 -7.80 18.55 -5.09
CA SER A 7 -8.14 18.30 -6.48
C SER A 7 -7.44 17.02 -6.89
N ALA A 8 -8.23 16.01 -7.19
CA ALA A 8 -7.79 14.87 -7.93
C ALA A 8 -6.94 15.31 -9.13
N PRO A 9 -5.79 14.67 -9.44
CA PRO A 9 -5.16 14.94 -10.73
C PRO A 9 -6.23 14.65 -11.78
N GLY A 10 -6.51 15.64 -12.64
CA GLY A 10 -7.45 15.49 -13.75
C GLY A 10 -6.95 14.54 -14.85
N GLN A 11 -5.98 13.68 -14.52
CA GLN A 11 -5.26 12.80 -15.43
C GLN A 11 -4.82 11.52 -14.69
N VAL A 12 -4.65 10.46 -15.44
CA VAL A 12 -4.11 9.17 -15.01
C VAL A 12 -2.66 9.36 -14.58
N THR A 13 -2.30 8.80 -13.43
CA THR A 13 -0.94 8.83 -12.88
C THR A 13 -0.41 7.41 -12.65
N ALA A 14 0.87 7.26 -12.30
CA ALA A 14 1.50 5.96 -12.05
C ALA A 14 2.17 5.92 -10.67
N THR A 15 2.25 4.74 -10.05
CA THR A 15 3.07 4.49 -8.85
C THR A 15 3.42 3.00 -8.71
N GLY A 16 4.37 2.66 -7.83
CA GLY A 16 4.65 1.28 -7.40
C GLY A 16 3.78 0.86 -6.21
N LEU A 17 3.94 -0.36 -5.68
CA LEU A 17 3.21 -0.82 -4.48
C LEU A 17 4.03 -0.79 -3.18
N GLY A 18 5.31 -0.43 -3.22
CA GLY A 18 6.15 -0.28 -2.03
C GLY A 18 7.37 -1.21 -2.00
N PRO A 19 7.17 -2.55 -2.00
CA PRO A 19 8.29 -3.50 -2.01
C PRO A 19 9.16 -3.34 -3.25
N TRP A 20 10.46 -3.24 -3.05
CA TRP A 20 11.47 -2.94 -4.07
C TRP A 20 12.67 -3.89 -3.91
N PRO A 21 13.33 -4.30 -5.00
CA PRO A 21 14.44 -5.23 -4.93
C PRO A 21 15.76 -4.58 -4.52
N GLY A 22 16.64 -5.37 -3.91
CA GLY A 22 17.97 -4.94 -3.52
C GLY A 22 18.04 -4.36 -2.11
N GLU A 23 19.24 -3.88 -1.75
CA GLU A 23 19.58 -3.53 -0.37
C GLU A 23 19.97 -2.04 -0.19
N ASP A 24 20.17 -1.29 -1.27
CA ASP A 24 20.58 0.12 -1.24
C ASP A 24 19.37 1.07 -1.29
N PRO A 25 18.96 1.68 -0.17
CA PRO A 25 17.88 2.68 -0.13
C PRO A 25 18.17 3.95 -0.94
N ALA A 26 19.43 4.37 -1.09
CA ALA A 26 19.77 5.57 -1.84
C ALA A 26 19.63 5.33 -3.35
N GLU A 27 20.05 4.15 -3.83
CA GLU A 27 19.82 3.74 -5.21
C GLU A 27 18.32 3.58 -5.52
N ALA A 28 17.58 2.90 -4.65
CA ALA A 28 16.13 2.74 -4.81
C ALA A 28 15.41 4.09 -4.87
N ALA A 29 15.71 5.02 -3.96
CA ALA A 29 15.11 6.35 -3.94
C ALA A 29 15.42 7.16 -5.22
N ARG A 30 16.67 7.13 -5.70
CA ARG A 30 17.06 7.80 -6.95
C ARG A 30 16.33 7.23 -8.17
N ILE A 31 16.23 5.90 -8.28
CA ILE A 31 15.51 5.25 -9.39
C ILE A 31 14.03 5.60 -9.35
N ILE A 32 13.38 5.41 -8.19
CA ILE A 32 11.93 5.62 -8.04
C ILE A 32 11.57 7.07 -8.37
N ARG A 33 12.32 8.04 -7.87
CA ARG A 33 12.06 9.45 -8.11
C ARG A 33 12.42 9.91 -9.53
N GLY A 34 13.44 9.30 -10.13
CA GLY A 34 13.79 9.52 -11.54
C GLY A 34 12.73 9.01 -12.52
N GLU A 35 12.11 7.86 -12.22
CA GLU A 35 11.06 7.27 -13.07
C GLU A 35 9.65 7.83 -12.76
N LEU A 36 9.38 8.19 -11.50
CA LEU A 36 8.07 8.70 -11.04
C LEU A 36 8.14 10.18 -10.64
N GLY A 37 8.60 11.03 -11.56
CA GLY A 37 8.50 12.48 -11.45
C GLY A 37 7.05 12.97 -11.59
N SER A 38 6.82 14.28 -11.37
CA SER A 38 5.50 14.89 -11.59
C SER A 38 5.01 14.64 -13.03
N PRO A 39 3.77 14.16 -13.24
CA PRO A 39 2.64 14.10 -12.29
C PRO A 39 2.46 12.76 -11.56
N HIS A 40 3.41 11.84 -11.68
CA HIS A 40 3.35 10.53 -11.04
C HIS A 40 3.69 10.61 -9.55
N LEU A 41 3.43 9.51 -8.83
CA LEU A 41 3.53 9.47 -7.38
C LEU A 41 4.74 8.62 -6.95
N PRO A 42 5.89 9.23 -6.62
CA PRO A 42 7.03 8.50 -6.07
C PRO A 42 6.72 7.98 -4.67
N PHE A 43 7.47 6.98 -4.21
CA PHE A 43 7.18 6.30 -2.96
C PHE A 43 8.43 5.96 -2.16
N LEU A 44 8.26 5.85 -0.84
CA LEU A 44 9.31 5.36 0.06
C LEU A 44 9.42 3.84 -0.08
N ALA A 45 10.53 3.35 -0.62
CA ALA A 45 10.72 1.93 -0.90
C ALA A 45 10.77 1.07 0.38
N GLU A 46 10.23 -0.14 0.29
CA GLU A 46 10.46 -1.22 1.25
C GLU A 46 11.50 -2.19 0.67
N LEU A 47 12.62 -2.38 1.37
CA LEU A 47 13.74 -3.21 0.94
C LEU A 47 13.87 -4.47 1.81
N PRO A 48 13.02 -5.50 1.61
CA PRO A 48 13.03 -6.69 2.44
C PRO A 48 14.35 -7.49 2.37
N ASP A 49 15.12 -7.37 1.30
CA ASP A 49 16.40 -8.08 1.12
C ASP A 49 17.46 -7.69 2.16
N ARG A 50 17.33 -6.51 2.80
CA ARG A 50 18.19 -6.10 3.94
C ARG A 50 17.97 -6.93 5.21
N GLY A 51 17.00 -7.83 5.18
CA GLY A 51 16.72 -8.77 6.24
C GLY A 51 15.76 -8.24 7.30
N VAL A 52 15.81 -8.89 8.47
CA VAL A 52 14.87 -8.71 9.58
C VAL A 52 14.65 -7.24 9.93
N GLY A 53 13.38 -6.83 9.90
CA GLY A 53 12.95 -5.47 10.26
C GLY A 53 12.78 -4.55 9.07
N SER A 54 13.27 -4.93 7.89
CA SER A 54 12.97 -4.26 6.62
C SER A 54 11.79 -4.88 5.87
N ASP A 55 11.28 -6.02 6.33
CA ASP A 55 10.04 -6.62 5.86
C ASP A 55 8.81 -5.80 6.29
N ALA A 56 7.72 -5.87 5.53
CA ALA A 56 6.52 -5.06 5.78
C ALA A 56 5.90 -5.25 7.17
N VAL A 57 5.94 -6.47 7.72
CA VAL A 57 5.40 -6.77 9.06
C VAL A 57 6.29 -6.12 10.12
N GLY A 58 7.60 -6.38 10.09
CA GLY A 58 8.55 -5.79 11.03
C GLY A 58 8.60 -4.26 10.96
N ARG A 59 8.60 -3.70 9.76
CA ARG A 59 8.56 -2.25 9.52
C ARG A 59 7.33 -1.63 10.16
N THR A 60 6.15 -2.20 9.92
CA THR A 60 4.90 -1.67 10.49
C THR A 60 4.81 -1.92 12.00
N ALA A 61 5.23 -3.09 12.48
CA ALA A 61 5.27 -3.40 13.91
C ALA A 61 6.19 -2.43 14.68
N SER A 62 7.22 -1.88 14.02
CA SER A 62 8.09 -0.86 14.62
C SER A 62 7.38 0.46 14.97
N LEU A 63 6.23 0.71 14.35
CA LEU A 63 5.35 1.86 14.58
C LEU A 63 4.42 1.68 15.77
N LEU A 64 4.21 0.44 16.23
CA LEU A 64 3.29 0.17 17.33
C LEU A 64 3.78 0.85 18.62
N VAL A 65 2.84 1.52 19.29
CA VAL A 65 3.03 2.18 20.58
C VAL A 65 2.72 1.19 21.70
N GLU A 66 3.60 1.09 22.68
CA GLU A 66 3.48 0.20 23.86
C GLU A 66 3.42 -1.33 23.56
N LEU A 67 3.41 -1.74 22.29
CA LEU A 67 3.54 -3.14 21.90
C LEU A 67 4.94 -3.42 21.38
N ALA A 68 5.70 -4.24 22.10
CA ALA A 68 7.01 -4.69 21.66
C ALA A 68 6.92 -6.03 20.91
N VAL A 69 7.76 -6.18 19.88
CA VAL A 69 7.86 -7.42 19.11
C VAL A 69 9.32 -7.88 18.97
N ASP A 70 9.51 -9.18 18.81
CA ASP A 70 10.78 -9.80 18.45
C ASP A 70 10.61 -10.81 17.30
N VAL A 71 11.73 -11.21 16.68
CA VAL A 71 11.68 -12.26 15.66
C VAL A 71 11.95 -13.61 16.29
N GLN A 72 11.01 -14.53 16.07
CA GLN A 72 11.08 -15.93 16.45
C GLN A 72 11.12 -16.79 15.18
N PRO A 73 11.42 -18.11 15.28
CA PRO A 73 11.46 -18.99 14.10
C PRO A 73 10.17 -19.01 13.27
N HIS A 74 9.04 -18.69 13.90
CA HIS A 74 7.71 -18.69 13.29
C HIS A 74 7.29 -17.29 12.77
N GLY A 75 8.14 -16.28 12.93
CA GLY A 75 7.89 -14.90 12.54
C GLY A 75 7.92 -13.93 13.72
N TRP A 76 7.37 -12.73 13.49
CA TRP A 76 7.28 -11.69 14.49
C TRP A 76 6.30 -12.07 15.60
N ARG A 77 6.70 -11.91 16.86
CA ARG A 77 5.90 -12.25 18.05
C ARG A 77 5.90 -11.10 19.05
N PHE A 78 4.79 -10.90 19.76
CA PHE A 78 4.76 -9.99 20.90
C PHE A 78 5.68 -10.45 22.04
N VAL A 79 6.26 -9.46 22.70
CA VAL A 79 7.12 -9.62 23.88
C VAL A 79 6.86 -8.51 24.89
N ASP A 80 7.16 -8.77 26.16
CA ASP A 80 6.95 -7.80 27.25
C ASP A 80 7.80 -6.52 27.11
N ARG A 81 8.97 -6.60 26.45
CA ARG A 81 9.93 -5.50 26.38
C ARG A 81 10.59 -5.38 25.00
N PRO A 82 10.88 -4.16 24.55
CA PRO A 82 11.54 -3.92 23.27
C PRO A 82 12.93 -4.57 23.26
N GLY A 83 13.16 -5.41 22.24
CA GLY A 83 14.43 -6.11 22.02
C GLY A 83 15.25 -5.55 20.86
N LYS A 84 16.32 -6.28 20.51
CA LYS A 84 17.23 -5.90 19.40
C LYS A 84 16.54 -5.88 18.04
N ASP A 85 15.61 -6.80 17.78
CA ASP A 85 14.93 -6.88 16.47
C ASP A 85 14.00 -5.69 16.24
N LEU A 86 13.24 -5.27 17.26
CA LEU A 86 12.44 -4.04 17.19
C LEU A 86 13.32 -2.81 16.96
N GLN A 87 14.45 -2.72 17.68
CA GLN A 87 15.40 -1.63 17.48
C GLN A 87 15.99 -1.65 16.07
N ARG A 88 16.28 -2.82 15.51
CA ARG A 88 16.75 -2.98 14.13
C ARG A 88 15.70 -2.48 13.12
N ALA A 89 14.44 -2.84 13.29
CA ALA A 89 13.35 -2.36 12.43
C ALA A 89 13.19 -0.83 12.50
N ARG A 90 13.24 -0.25 13.71
CA ARG A 90 13.19 1.21 13.92
C ARG A 90 14.37 1.93 13.29
N SER A 91 15.58 1.37 13.41
CA SER A 91 16.79 1.92 12.80
C SER A 91 16.71 1.84 11.28
N ALA A 92 16.28 0.71 10.71
CA ALA A 92 16.13 0.54 9.26
C ALA A 92 15.16 1.57 8.67
N LEU A 93 13.98 1.73 9.30
CA LEU A 93 13.00 2.74 8.89
C LEU A 93 13.55 4.17 9.01
N SER A 94 14.28 4.48 10.09
CA SER A 94 14.88 5.80 10.26
C SER A 94 15.95 6.08 9.19
N THR A 95 16.76 5.08 8.85
CA THR A 95 17.73 5.17 7.75
C THR A 95 17.03 5.46 6.42
N ASP A 96 15.92 4.78 6.11
CA ASP A 96 15.17 5.00 4.86
C ASP A 96 14.64 6.43 4.77
N ILE A 97 14.11 6.97 5.87
CA ILE A 97 13.59 8.34 5.92
C ILE A 97 14.72 9.38 5.79
N ASN A 98 15.86 9.14 6.44
CA ASN A 98 17.02 10.05 6.33
C ASN A 98 17.57 10.08 4.90
N ILE A 99 17.70 8.91 4.26
CA ILE A 99 18.19 8.81 2.89
C ILE A 99 17.20 9.45 1.90
N LEU A 100 15.89 9.31 2.15
CA LEU A 100 14.89 10.04 1.40
C LEU A 100 15.12 11.56 1.50
N ALA A 101 15.40 12.08 2.69
CA ALA A 101 15.69 13.51 2.89
C ALA A 101 16.93 13.94 2.10
N ASP A 102 18.00 13.15 2.14
CA ASP A 102 19.23 13.43 1.38
C ASP A 102 18.98 13.48 -0.13
N VAL A 103 18.18 12.55 -0.65
CA VAL A 103 17.82 12.50 -2.09
C VAL A 103 16.93 13.68 -2.48
N ILE A 104 15.91 14.01 -1.68
CA ILE A 104 15.04 15.18 -1.96
C ILE A 104 15.85 16.48 -1.91
N GLY A 105 16.79 16.60 -0.97
CA GLY A 105 17.59 17.82 -0.79
C GLY A 105 18.50 18.18 -1.96
N VAL A 106 18.80 17.22 -2.86
CA VAL A 106 19.62 17.45 -4.05
C VAL A 106 18.81 17.53 -5.35
N GLU A 107 17.49 17.33 -5.30
CA GLU A 107 16.63 17.40 -6.48
C GLU A 107 16.31 18.85 -6.87
N GLU A 108 16.40 19.13 -8.17
CA GLU A 108 16.05 20.45 -8.72
C GLU A 108 14.53 20.70 -8.73
N ALA A 109 13.74 19.63 -8.95
CA ALA A 109 12.29 19.69 -9.08
C ALA A 109 11.64 18.53 -8.29
N PRO A 110 11.50 18.65 -6.97
CA PRO A 110 10.90 17.61 -6.15
C PRO A 110 9.41 17.45 -6.47
N SER A 111 8.94 16.20 -6.52
CA SER A 111 7.52 15.90 -6.62
C SER A 111 6.73 16.49 -5.44
N GLU A 112 5.54 17.02 -5.72
CA GLU A 112 4.64 17.62 -4.72
C GLU A 112 4.07 16.59 -3.74
N ASP A 113 4.06 15.32 -4.13
CA ASP A 113 3.49 14.21 -3.37
C ASP A 113 4.53 13.12 -3.14
N ILE A 114 4.42 12.45 -1.99
CA ILE A 114 5.12 11.21 -1.69
C ILE A 114 4.16 10.19 -1.14
N LYS A 115 4.27 8.96 -1.63
CA LYS A 115 3.57 7.83 -1.06
C LYS A 115 4.41 7.11 -0.02
N ILE A 116 3.77 6.77 1.09
CA ILE A 116 4.26 5.78 2.05
C ILE A 116 3.25 4.65 2.16
N GLN A 117 3.71 3.48 2.60
CA GLN A 117 2.87 2.33 2.81
C GLN A 117 3.14 1.68 4.16
N LEU A 118 2.14 0.97 4.67
CA LEU A 118 2.18 0.21 5.91
C LEU A 118 1.25 -1.00 5.81
N ARG A 119 1.55 -2.05 6.58
CA ARG A 119 0.67 -3.22 6.68
C ARG A 119 -0.58 -2.85 7.50
N GLY A 120 -1.76 -3.12 6.95
CA GLY A 120 -3.02 -2.82 7.64
C GLY A 120 -3.22 -3.65 8.91
N PRO A 121 -4.10 -3.20 9.81
CA PRO A 121 -4.24 -3.80 11.14
C PRO A 121 -4.65 -5.29 11.12
N LEU A 122 -5.43 -5.75 10.14
CA LEU A 122 -5.90 -7.14 10.11
C LEU A 122 -4.80 -8.07 9.58
N SER A 123 -4.17 -7.70 8.48
CA SER A 123 -2.98 -8.35 7.94
C SER A 123 -1.80 -8.32 8.91
N LEU A 124 -1.62 -7.22 9.65
CA LEU A 124 -0.61 -7.14 10.70
C LEU A 124 -0.93 -8.14 11.85
N ALA A 125 -2.19 -8.22 12.28
CA ALA A 125 -2.61 -9.24 13.25
C ALA A 125 -2.46 -10.68 12.72
N ALA A 126 -2.62 -10.89 11.41
CA ALA A 126 -2.34 -12.17 10.78
C ALA A 126 -0.84 -12.49 10.75
N GLY A 127 0.02 -11.48 10.57
CA GLY A 127 1.49 -11.64 10.52
C GLY A 127 2.19 -11.71 11.89
N LEU A 128 1.56 -11.22 12.95
CA LEU A 128 2.09 -11.22 14.32
C LEU A 128 1.62 -12.44 15.11
N HIS A 129 2.47 -12.94 15.99
CA HIS A 129 2.18 -14.05 16.90
C HIS A 129 2.07 -13.58 18.36
N LEU A 130 1.22 -14.25 19.12
CA LEU A 130 1.13 -14.12 20.58
C LEU A 130 2.26 -14.91 21.25
N HIS A 131 2.47 -14.68 22.55
CA HIS A 131 3.46 -15.40 23.36
C HIS A 131 3.31 -16.93 23.31
N ASN A 132 2.08 -17.43 23.14
CA ASN A 132 1.76 -18.86 23.04
C ASN A 132 2.02 -19.47 21.64
N GLY A 133 2.46 -18.68 20.66
CA GLY A 133 2.77 -19.12 19.30
C GLY A 133 1.59 -19.10 18.32
N GLU A 134 0.36 -18.80 18.74
CA GLU A 134 -0.75 -18.59 17.82
C GLU A 134 -0.71 -17.19 17.21
N ARG A 135 -1.36 -16.99 16.06
CA ARG A 135 -1.47 -15.66 15.43
C ARG A 135 -2.28 -14.71 16.31
N ALA A 136 -1.87 -13.45 16.39
CA ALA A 136 -2.59 -12.40 17.10
C ALA A 136 -4.03 -12.22 16.57
N LEU A 137 -4.25 -12.53 15.29
CA LEU A 137 -5.57 -12.57 14.67
C LEU A 137 -6.57 -13.47 15.43
N LEU A 138 -6.13 -14.50 16.16
CA LEU A 138 -7.04 -15.36 16.92
C LEU A 138 -7.75 -14.61 18.06
N ASP A 139 -7.08 -13.63 18.67
CA ASP A 139 -7.52 -12.94 19.87
C ASP A 139 -8.17 -11.59 19.55
N TYR A 140 -9.42 -11.39 19.98
CA TYR A 140 -10.15 -10.14 19.75
C TYR A 140 -9.50 -8.94 20.44
N GLY A 141 -9.01 -9.11 21.66
CA GLY A 141 -8.30 -8.08 22.40
C GLY A 141 -7.03 -7.65 21.65
N ALA A 142 -6.24 -8.63 21.18
CA ALA A 142 -5.03 -8.35 20.42
C ALA A 142 -5.31 -7.61 19.10
N ARG A 143 -6.35 -7.99 18.35
CA ARG A 143 -6.74 -7.28 17.12
C ARG A 143 -7.10 -5.81 17.39
N ARG A 144 -7.89 -5.55 18.43
CA ARG A 144 -8.27 -4.20 18.84
C ARG A 144 -7.06 -3.39 19.32
N GLU A 145 -6.17 -4.01 20.08
CA GLU A 145 -4.96 -3.37 20.61
C GLU A 145 -3.96 -3.02 19.50
N ILE A 146 -3.79 -3.91 18.51
CA ILE A 146 -2.99 -3.65 17.31
C ILE A 146 -3.54 -2.42 16.56
N ALA A 147 -4.85 -2.37 16.30
CA ALA A 147 -5.46 -1.25 15.59
C ALA A 147 -5.27 0.08 16.35
N ALA A 148 -5.50 0.08 17.66
CA ALA A 148 -5.33 1.26 18.51
C ALA A 148 -3.86 1.72 18.60
N SER A 149 -2.95 0.77 18.78
CA SER A 149 -1.52 1.01 18.88
C SER A 149 -0.93 1.53 17.56
N LEU A 150 -1.37 0.96 16.43
CA LEU A 150 -1.01 1.45 15.09
C LEU A 150 -1.55 2.87 14.86
N ALA A 151 -2.82 3.10 15.17
CA ALA A 151 -3.47 4.40 15.05
C ALA A 151 -2.78 5.49 15.92
N ALA A 152 -2.22 5.13 17.08
CA ALA A 152 -1.42 6.03 17.90
C ALA A 152 -0.02 6.28 17.31
N GLY A 153 0.58 5.27 16.66
CA GLY A 153 1.94 5.32 16.12
C GLY A 153 2.08 6.05 14.79
N VAL A 154 1.06 6.02 13.94
CA VAL A 154 1.14 6.60 12.58
C VAL A 154 1.42 8.11 12.58
N ALA A 155 0.93 8.86 13.57
CA ALA A 155 1.18 10.30 13.65
C ALA A 155 2.68 10.62 13.77
N GLY A 156 3.42 9.85 14.57
CA GLY A 156 4.88 9.99 14.69
C GLY A 156 5.61 9.59 13.41
N TYR A 157 5.08 8.62 12.65
CA TYR A 157 5.64 8.23 11.37
C TYR A 157 5.47 9.32 10.31
N LEU A 158 4.24 9.80 10.11
CA LEU A 158 3.94 10.86 9.14
C LEU A 158 4.72 12.14 9.45
N LYS A 159 4.86 12.50 10.73
CA LYS A 159 5.68 13.63 11.15
C LYS A 159 7.14 13.50 10.70
N ARG A 160 7.77 12.33 10.93
CA ARG A 160 9.17 12.10 10.49
C ARG A 160 9.31 12.17 8.97
N VAL A 161 8.33 11.68 8.23
CA VAL A 161 8.32 11.76 6.76
C VAL A 161 8.15 13.20 6.29
N ALA A 162 7.26 13.97 6.92
CA ALA A 162 7.06 15.39 6.62
C ALA A 162 8.30 16.24 6.96
N GLU A 163 9.04 15.91 8.02
CA GLU A 163 10.32 16.54 8.37
C GLU A 163 11.41 16.21 7.35
N ALA A 164 11.43 14.99 6.82
CA ALA A 164 12.36 14.56 5.77
C ALA A 164 12.03 15.13 4.38
N ALA A 165 10.76 15.43 4.11
CA ALA A 165 10.28 15.95 2.84
C ALA A 165 9.43 17.22 3.05
N PRO A 166 10.02 18.37 3.41
CA PRO A 166 9.27 19.59 3.72
C PRO A 166 8.40 20.06 2.55
N GLY A 167 7.13 20.34 2.82
CA GLY A 167 6.18 20.84 1.81
C GLY A 167 5.55 19.78 0.91
N VAL A 168 6.00 18.54 1.00
CA VAL A 168 5.45 17.41 0.23
C VAL A 168 4.19 16.88 0.91
N ARG A 169 3.14 16.62 0.14
CA ARG A 169 1.89 16.02 0.63
C ARG A 169 2.05 14.50 0.73
N ILE A 170 1.54 13.91 1.81
CA ILE A 170 1.72 12.48 2.08
C ILE A 170 0.47 11.70 1.66
N VAL A 171 0.66 10.76 0.74
CA VAL A 171 -0.33 9.74 0.36
C VAL A 171 -0.01 8.44 1.09
N VAL A 172 -1.01 7.77 1.66
CA VAL A 172 -0.80 6.57 2.47
C VAL A 172 -1.51 5.37 1.85
N GLN A 173 -0.77 4.29 1.65
CA GLN A 173 -1.28 2.99 1.23
C GLN A 173 -1.30 2.02 2.43
N ILE A 174 -2.46 1.47 2.75
CA ILE A 174 -2.64 0.44 3.78
C ILE A 174 -2.75 -0.92 3.10
N ASP A 175 -1.80 -1.81 3.32
CA ASP A 175 -1.75 -3.11 2.67
C ASP A 175 -2.44 -4.20 3.48
N GLU A 176 -3.46 -4.81 2.90
CA GLU A 176 -4.28 -5.86 3.52
C GLU A 176 -4.36 -7.12 2.64
N PRO A 177 -3.23 -7.77 2.27
CA PRO A 177 -3.26 -8.92 1.37
C PRO A 177 -3.94 -10.17 1.97
N GLU A 178 -3.99 -10.30 3.30
CA GLU A 178 -4.63 -11.44 3.97
C GLU A 178 -6.14 -11.25 4.18
N ILE A 179 -6.72 -10.11 3.79
CA ILE A 179 -8.07 -9.75 4.24
C ILE A 179 -9.18 -10.68 3.76
N ALA A 180 -9.08 -11.19 2.54
CA ALA A 180 -10.05 -12.16 2.01
C ALA A 180 -10.05 -13.41 2.92
N SER A 181 -8.86 -13.92 3.25
CA SER A 181 -8.70 -15.08 4.13
C SER A 181 -9.11 -14.80 5.58
N VAL A 182 -8.93 -13.57 6.07
CA VAL A 182 -9.38 -13.13 7.40
C VAL A 182 -10.91 -13.14 7.49
N LEU A 183 -11.60 -12.62 6.46
CA LEU A 183 -13.06 -12.60 6.39
C LEU A 183 -13.65 -14.00 6.16
N ALA A 184 -12.96 -14.84 5.39
CA ALA A 184 -13.39 -16.21 5.10
C ALA A 184 -13.07 -17.21 6.24
N GLY A 185 -12.16 -16.87 7.17
CA GLY A 185 -11.73 -17.80 8.22
C GLY A 185 -10.85 -18.95 7.68
N THR A 186 -10.01 -18.65 6.70
CA THR A 186 -9.15 -19.63 6.01
C THR A 186 -7.67 -19.51 6.40
N ILE A 187 -7.32 -18.56 7.27
CA ILE A 187 -5.95 -18.42 7.80
C ILE A 187 -5.61 -19.67 8.64
N PRO A 188 -4.51 -20.39 8.37
CA PRO A 188 -4.10 -21.54 9.18
C PRO A 188 -3.70 -21.15 10.61
N THR A 189 -4.05 -22.01 11.57
CA THR A 189 -3.49 -22.01 12.94
C THR A 189 -2.00 -22.35 12.93
N ALA A 190 -1.30 -22.11 14.04
CA ALA A 190 0.13 -22.43 14.15
C ALA A 190 0.43 -23.92 13.88
N SER A 191 -0.50 -24.81 14.26
CA SER A 191 -0.40 -26.26 14.01
C SER A 191 -0.61 -26.68 12.55
N GLY A 192 -1.21 -25.81 11.72
CA GLY A 192 -1.60 -26.12 10.34
C GLY A 192 -2.81 -27.05 10.18
N TYR A 193 -3.29 -27.72 11.24
CA TYR A 193 -4.41 -28.68 11.16
C TYR A 193 -5.80 -28.04 11.10
N ARG A 194 -5.91 -26.78 11.52
CA ARG A 194 -7.17 -26.03 11.58
C ARG A 194 -6.96 -24.62 11.04
N THR A 195 -8.05 -23.96 10.70
CA THR A 195 -8.07 -22.52 10.38
C THR A 195 -8.63 -21.71 11.53
N LEU A 196 -8.25 -20.43 11.56
CA LEU A 196 -8.80 -19.43 12.47
C LEU A 196 -10.24 -19.11 12.08
N ARG A 197 -11.06 -18.74 13.07
CA ARG A 197 -12.45 -18.30 12.81
C ARG A 197 -12.44 -17.00 12.00
N SER A 198 -13.44 -16.83 11.14
CA SER A 198 -13.67 -15.59 10.41
C SER A 198 -13.81 -14.41 11.38
N VAL A 199 -13.15 -13.29 11.07
CA VAL A 199 -13.34 -12.04 11.80
C VAL A 199 -14.63 -11.37 11.33
N PRO A 200 -15.52 -10.91 12.24
CA PRO A 200 -16.74 -10.22 11.85
C PRO A 200 -16.45 -9.00 10.97
N GLY A 201 -17.12 -8.88 9.83
CA GLY A 201 -16.84 -7.80 8.88
C GLY A 201 -17.03 -6.39 9.44
N ARG A 202 -17.86 -6.22 10.49
CA ARG A 202 -18.00 -4.95 11.22
C ARG A 202 -16.70 -4.58 11.94
N GLU A 203 -16.07 -5.54 12.60
CA GLU A 203 -14.81 -5.35 13.33
C GLU A 203 -13.68 -4.95 12.37
N VAL A 204 -13.64 -5.56 11.18
CA VAL A 204 -12.72 -5.20 10.10
C VAL A 204 -12.90 -3.73 9.69
N THR A 205 -14.13 -3.32 9.40
CA THR A 205 -14.43 -1.93 9.00
C THR A 205 -14.08 -0.93 10.11
N GLU A 206 -14.41 -1.21 11.36
CA GLU A 206 -14.09 -0.35 12.51
C GLU A 206 -12.58 -0.21 12.73
N SER A 207 -11.82 -1.30 12.55
CA SER A 207 -10.36 -1.30 12.66
C SER A 207 -9.70 -0.43 11.60
N TRP A 208 -10.14 -0.54 10.33
CA TRP A 208 -9.67 0.35 9.27
C TRP A 208 -10.05 1.80 9.51
N GLN A 209 -11.29 2.05 9.92
CA GLN A 209 -11.77 3.41 10.16
C GLN A 209 -10.91 4.11 11.20
N LEU A 210 -10.57 3.43 12.31
CA LEU A 210 -9.69 3.98 13.34
C LEU A 210 -8.31 4.39 12.78
N VAL A 211 -7.68 3.53 11.97
CA VAL A 211 -6.36 3.82 11.41
C VAL A 211 -6.44 4.93 10.36
N ILE A 212 -7.45 4.91 9.49
CA ILE A 212 -7.67 5.92 8.44
C ILE A 212 -7.94 7.29 9.06
N ASP A 213 -8.78 7.36 10.09
CA ASP A 213 -9.09 8.62 10.77
C ASP A 213 -7.84 9.20 11.47
N SER A 214 -7.00 8.36 12.07
CA SER A 214 -5.72 8.79 12.63
C SER A 214 -4.73 9.28 11.57
N LEU A 215 -4.64 8.62 10.41
CA LEU A 215 -3.79 9.05 9.29
C LEU A 215 -4.25 10.41 8.76
N ARG A 216 -5.55 10.59 8.57
CA ARG A 216 -6.15 11.87 8.15
C ARG A 216 -5.87 12.97 9.18
N ALA A 217 -6.06 12.69 10.47
CA ALA A 217 -5.77 13.64 11.54
C ALA A 217 -4.27 14.02 11.61
N ALA A 218 -3.38 13.11 11.21
CA ALA A 218 -1.94 13.33 11.13
C ALA A 218 -1.48 14.03 9.83
N GLY A 219 -2.39 14.35 8.91
CA GLY A 219 -2.10 15.14 7.70
C GLY A 219 -1.92 14.34 6.41
N ALA A 220 -2.30 13.06 6.37
CA ALA A 220 -2.40 12.33 5.10
C ALA A 220 -3.45 12.99 4.19
N VAL A 221 -3.09 13.24 2.92
CA VAL A 221 -4.00 13.88 1.95
C VAL A 221 -4.86 12.87 1.18
N GLU A 222 -4.44 11.62 1.14
CA GLU A 222 -5.16 10.52 0.49
C GLU A 222 -4.78 9.21 1.20
N THR A 223 -5.78 8.40 1.56
CA THR A 223 -5.58 7.05 2.13
C THR A 223 -6.24 5.99 1.26
N VAL A 224 -5.44 5.03 0.77
CA VAL A 224 -5.89 3.94 -0.10
C VAL A 224 -5.65 2.61 0.59
N VAL A 225 -6.62 1.69 0.51
CA VAL A 225 -6.44 0.32 1.02
C VAL A 225 -6.13 -0.59 -0.17
N ALA A 226 -4.98 -1.25 -0.11
CA ALA A 226 -4.53 -2.22 -1.10
C ALA A 226 -4.90 -3.64 -0.68
N VAL A 227 -5.54 -4.38 -1.58
CA VAL A 227 -6.02 -5.74 -1.34
C VAL A 227 -5.73 -6.63 -2.53
N SER A 228 -5.70 -7.93 -2.30
CA SER A 228 -5.71 -8.92 -3.38
C SER A 228 -7.05 -8.93 -4.11
N GLU A 229 -7.04 -9.36 -5.35
CA GLU A 229 -8.18 -9.28 -6.28
C GLU A 229 -9.31 -10.28 -5.97
N VAL A 230 -9.00 -11.40 -5.30
CA VAL A 230 -9.97 -12.45 -4.98
C VAL A 230 -10.80 -12.05 -3.76
N GLU A 231 -12.13 -12.00 -3.92
CA GLU A 231 -13.10 -11.70 -2.84
C GLU A 231 -12.84 -10.36 -2.11
N ALA A 232 -12.26 -9.39 -2.81
CA ALA A 232 -11.92 -8.08 -2.26
C ALA A 232 -13.14 -7.35 -1.66
N PRO A 233 -13.08 -6.88 -0.39
CA PRO A 233 -14.23 -6.30 0.31
C PRO A 233 -14.39 -4.79 0.05
N PHE A 234 -14.55 -4.37 -1.21
CA PHE A 234 -14.55 -2.95 -1.63
C PHE A 234 -15.52 -2.05 -0.85
N GLU A 235 -16.77 -2.47 -0.68
CA GLU A 235 -17.77 -1.69 0.05
C GLU A 235 -17.35 -1.42 1.49
N ARG A 236 -16.67 -2.37 2.14
CA ARG A 236 -16.20 -2.22 3.53
C ARG A 236 -15.03 -1.26 3.63
N ILE A 237 -14.14 -1.27 2.65
CA ILE A 237 -13.02 -0.34 2.55
C ILE A 237 -13.54 1.09 2.42
N LEU A 238 -14.51 1.30 1.54
CA LEU A 238 -15.13 2.63 1.33
C LEU A 238 -15.94 3.07 2.55
N ALA A 239 -16.67 2.15 3.19
CA ALA A 239 -17.41 2.43 4.42
C ALA A 239 -16.48 2.78 5.60
N ALA A 240 -15.24 2.28 5.61
CA ALA A 240 -14.23 2.67 6.60
C ALA A 240 -13.65 4.08 6.36
N GLY A 241 -14.06 4.75 5.27
CA GLY A 241 -13.65 6.12 4.98
C GLY A 241 -12.40 6.25 4.13
N ALA A 242 -11.95 5.18 3.45
CA ALA A 242 -10.85 5.25 2.49
C ALA A 242 -11.19 6.18 1.30
N ASP A 243 -10.16 6.82 0.76
CA ASP A 243 -10.27 7.70 -0.40
C ASP A 243 -10.19 6.92 -1.72
N GLY A 244 -9.63 5.70 -1.67
CA GLY A 244 -9.58 4.80 -2.81
C GLY A 244 -9.24 3.36 -2.47
N ILE A 245 -9.21 2.53 -3.50
CA ILE A 245 -8.90 1.10 -3.44
C ILE A 245 -7.74 0.82 -4.40
N ALA A 246 -6.75 0.05 -3.93
CA ALA A 246 -5.73 -0.54 -4.80
C ALA A 246 -5.98 -2.04 -4.98
N VAL A 247 -6.09 -2.48 -6.23
CA VAL A 247 -6.40 -3.89 -6.53
C VAL A 247 -5.86 -4.31 -7.90
N PRO A 248 -5.32 -5.54 -8.05
CA PRO A 248 -4.95 -6.09 -9.35
C PRO A 248 -6.16 -6.30 -10.26
N LEU A 249 -6.04 -5.98 -11.55
CA LEU A 249 -7.18 -6.07 -12.48
C LEU A 249 -7.41 -7.47 -13.05
N ARG A 250 -6.40 -8.35 -13.00
CA ARG A 250 -6.36 -9.63 -13.73
C ARG A 250 -7.48 -10.63 -13.41
N ALA A 251 -8.05 -10.59 -12.21
CA ALA A 251 -9.08 -11.56 -11.79
C ALA A 251 -10.35 -10.90 -11.23
N LEU A 252 -10.63 -9.65 -11.62
CA LEU A 252 -11.85 -8.98 -11.19
C LEU A 252 -13.08 -9.51 -11.93
N THR A 253 -14.09 -9.90 -11.17
CA THR A 253 -15.41 -10.29 -11.68
C THR A 253 -16.20 -9.07 -12.18
N SER A 254 -17.24 -9.29 -13.01
CA SER A 254 -18.13 -8.21 -13.44
C SER A 254 -18.74 -7.44 -12.27
N ARG A 255 -19.14 -8.14 -11.20
CA ARG A 255 -19.67 -7.53 -9.98
C ARG A 255 -18.64 -6.62 -9.29
N GLN A 256 -17.37 -7.04 -9.24
CA GLN A 256 -16.30 -6.23 -8.68
C GLN A 256 -16.04 -4.98 -9.53
N TRP A 257 -16.09 -5.11 -10.85
CA TRP A 257 -16.00 -3.97 -11.76
C TRP A 257 -17.15 -2.97 -11.58
N GLU A 258 -18.39 -3.44 -11.42
CA GLU A 258 -19.55 -2.58 -11.10
C GLU A 258 -19.36 -1.83 -9.78
N GLN A 259 -18.85 -2.49 -8.73
CA GLN A 259 -18.54 -1.85 -7.45
C GLN A 259 -17.46 -0.76 -7.59
N LEU A 260 -16.41 -1.02 -8.37
CA LEU A 260 -15.36 -0.04 -8.63
C LEU A 260 -15.87 1.14 -9.47
N ALA A 261 -16.75 0.89 -10.44
CA ALA A 261 -17.39 1.94 -11.22
C ALA A 261 -18.20 2.89 -10.33
N GLY A 262 -19.06 2.34 -9.47
CA GLY A 262 -19.82 3.15 -8.50
C GLY A 262 -18.92 3.92 -7.53
N ALA A 263 -17.77 3.37 -7.14
CA ALA A 263 -16.78 4.07 -6.33
C ALA A 263 -16.17 5.28 -7.06
N VAL A 264 -15.78 5.10 -8.32
CA VAL A 264 -15.23 6.17 -9.17
C VAL A 264 -16.26 7.28 -9.40
N GLU A 265 -17.52 6.93 -9.67
CA GLU A 265 -18.62 7.90 -9.80
C GLU A 265 -18.87 8.68 -8.49
N ALA A 266 -18.65 8.04 -7.34
CA ALA A 266 -18.68 8.68 -6.03
C ALA A 266 -17.41 9.50 -5.71
N GLY A 267 -16.51 9.70 -6.67
CA GLY A 267 -15.28 10.49 -6.54
C GLY A 267 -14.12 9.77 -5.85
N LYS A 268 -14.20 8.44 -5.68
CA LYS A 268 -13.13 7.63 -5.08
C LYS A 268 -12.04 7.28 -6.09
N ARG A 269 -10.85 6.98 -5.59
CA ARG A 269 -9.69 6.62 -6.42
C ARG A 269 -9.62 5.13 -6.65
N LEU A 270 -9.17 4.79 -7.86
CA LEU A 270 -8.82 3.41 -8.20
C LEU A 270 -7.34 3.35 -8.53
N TRP A 271 -6.61 2.57 -7.74
CA TRP A 271 -5.24 2.19 -8.06
C TRP A 271 -5.29 0.82 -8.75
N ALA A 272 -5.17 0.86 -10.07
CA ALA A 272 -5.33 -0.31 -10.91
C ALA A 272 -4.00 -1.03 -11.08
N GLY A 273 -3.89 -2.24 -10.53
CA GLY A 273 -2.81 -3.17 -10.83
C GLY A 273 -2.94 -3.68 -12.27
N ALA A 274 -2.59 -2.82 -13.22
CA ALA A 274 -2.81 -2.98 -14.65
C ALA A 274 -1.68 -3.78 -15.32
N LEU A 275 -0.49 -3.77 -14.74
CA LEU A 275 0.68 -4.48 -15.24
C LEU A 275 0.94 -5.71 -14.35
N ASP A 276 0.73 -6.90 -14.91
CA ASP A 276 1.02 -8.15 -14.19
C ASP A 276 2.52 -8.38 -14.09
N VAL A 277 3.01 -8.53 -12.86
CA VAL A 277 4.45 -8.67 -12.53
C VAL A 277 4.72 -9.90 -11.66
N ALA A 278 3.78 -10.84 -11.61
CA ALA A 278 3.89 -12.03 -10.77
C ALA A 278 5.10 -12.92 -11.09
N ASP A 279 5.40 -13.07 -12.39
CA ASP A 279 6.58 -13.74 -12.91
C ASP A 279 7.67 -12.70 -13.27
N PRO A 280 8.78 -12.62 -12.50
CA PRO A 280 9.87 -11.70 -12.79
C PRO A 280 10.61 -11.99 -14.10
N ALA A 281 10.49 -13.20 -14.64
CA ALA A 281 11.12 -13.58 -15.91
C ALA A 281 10.21 -13.28 -17.12
N ALA A 282 8.94 -12.95 -16.90
CA ALA A 282 8.00 -12.68 -17.97
C ALA A 282 8.33 -11.35 -18.69
N ARG A 283 8.16 -11.36 -20.01
CA ARG A 283 8.32 -10.14 -20.82
C ARG A 283 7.16 -9.20 -20.58
N LEU A 284 7.46 -7.92 -20.31
CA LEU A 284 6.44 -6.90 -20.11
C LEU A 284 5.51 -6.75 -21.34
N PRO A 285 4.17 -6.78 -21.16
CA PRO A 285 3.19 -6.63 -22.23
C PRO A 285 3.25 -5.25 -22.89
N ARG A 286 2.90 -5.13 -24.17
CA ARG A 286 2.99 -3.84 -24.89
C ARG A 286 2.05 -2.82 -24.26
N VAL A 287 2.43 -1.54 -24.31
CA VAL A 287 1.65 -0.43 -23.73
C VAL A 287 0.20 -0.48 -24.21
N GLY A 288 -0.04 -0.58 -25.52
CA GLY A 288 -1.39 -0.63 -26.08
C GLY A 288 -2.25 -1.79 -25.58
N ASP A 289 -1.64 -2.95 -25.32
CA ASP A 289 -2.36 -4.11 -24.78
C ASP A 289 -2.83 -3.83 -23.34
N VAL A 290 -1.97 -3.20 -22.53
CA VAL A 290 -2.30 -2.81 -21.15
C VAL A 290 -3.37 -1.72 -21.13
N VAL A 291 -3.24 -0.71 -21.99
CA VAL A 291 -4.23 0.37 -22.13
C VAL A 291 -5.60 -0.19 -22.50
N GLU A 292 -5.70 -1.09 -23.49
CA GLU A 292 -6.99 -1.71 -23.86
C GLU A 292 -7.54 -2.61 -22.74
N ASN A 293 -6.68 -3.31 -21.98
CA ASN A 293 -7.12 -4.13 -20.84
C ASN A 293 -7.76 -3.28 -19.72
N VAL A 294 -7.30 -2.05 -19.53
CA VAL A 294 -7.92 -1.08 -18.60
C VAL A 294 -9.15 -0.44 -19.22
N TRP A 295 -9.07 -0.01 -20.48
CA TRP A 295 -10.10 0.78 -21.15
C TRP A 295 -11.34 -0.04 -21.51
N ARG A 296 -11.19 -1.30 -21.92
CA ARG A 296 -12.33 -2.14 -22.34
C ARG A 296 -13.38 -2.30 -21.23
N PRO A 297 -13.04 -2.72 -20.00
CA PRO A 297 -14.02 -2.80 -18.91
C PRO A 297 -14.65 -1.44 -18.60
N TRP A 298 -13.84 -0.38 -18.60
CA TRP A 298 -14.30 1.00 -18.36
C TRP A 298 -15.42 1.41 -19.31
N ARG A 299 -15.20 1.20 -20.62
CA ARG A 299 -16.19 1.47 -21.67
C ARG A 299 -17.41 0.55 -21.59
N GLN A 300 -17.23 -0.73 -21.25
CA GLN A 300 -18.32 -1.70 -21.12
C GLN A 300 -19.28 -1.35 -19.97
N LEU A 301 -18.76 -0.77 -18.89
CA LEU A 301 -19.56 -0.27 -17.76
C LEU A 301 -20.20 1.08 -18.05
N GLY A 302 -19.92 1.70 -19.20
CA GLY A 302 -20.47 3.01 -19.58
C GLY A 302 -19.80 4.19 -18.89
N LEU A 303 -18.66 4.01 -18.24
CA LEU A 303 -17.92 5.11 -17.62
C LEU A 303 -17.32 6.01 -18.72
N PRO A 304 -17.50 7.34 -18.63
CA PRO A 304 -16.95 8.27 -19.62
C PRO A 304 -15.42 8.32 -19.53
N ALA A 305 -14.74 8.65 -20.63
CA ALA A 305 -13.27 8.74 -20.65
C ALA A 305 -12.73 9.81 -19.66
N SER A 306 -13.51 10.85 -19.37
CA SER A 306 -13.15 11.90 -18.42
C SER A 306 -12.99 11.40 -16.98
N THR A 307 -13.60 10.28 -16.60
CA THR A 307 -13.43 9.70 -15.25
C THR A 307 -12.11 8.93 -15.12
N LEU A 308 -11.35 8.71 -16.19
CA LEU A 308 -10.04 8.07 -16.13
C LEU A 308 -9.06 8.86 -15.23
N GLY A 309 -9.26 10.16 -15.01
CA GLY A 309 -8.46 10.93 -14.04
C GLY A 309 -8.54 10.42 -12.60
N ALA A 310 -9.53 9.60 -12.26
CA ALA A 310 -9.60 8.91 -10.97
C ALA A 310 -8.60 7.75 -10.83
N LEU A 311 -7.99 7.32 -11.93
CA LEU A 311 -7.13 6.15 -12.02
C LEU A 311 -5.67 6.46 -11.72
N ARG A 312 -5.04 5.59 -10.94
CA ARG A 312 -3.59 5.49 -10.82
C ARG A 312 -3.16 4.09 -11.23
N VAL A 313 -2.29 3.96 -12.22
CA VAL A 313 -1.79 2.64 -12.65
C VAL A 313 -0.66 2.17 -11.75
N THR A 314 -0.71 0.90 -11.36
CA THR A 314 0.25 0.24 -10.48
C THR A 314 0.67 -1.09 -11.08
N PRO A 315 1.79 -1.69 -10.63
CA PRO A 315 2.00 -3.11 -10.84
C PRO A 315 0.93 -3.92 -10.07
N SER A 316 0.75 -5.18 -10.44
CA SER A 316 -0.18 -6.10 -9.77
C SER A 316 0.28 -6.55 -8.38
N GLU A 317 1.57 -6.45 -8.07
CA GLU A 317 2.15 -6.73 -6.76
C GLU A 317 3.47 -5.97 -6.56
N GLY A 318 4.07 -6.11 -5.38
CA GLY A 318 5.37 -5.51 -5.07
C GLY A 318 6.51 -6.09 -5.92
N LEU A 319 7.57 -5.30 -6.13
CA LEU A 319 8.66 -5.61 -7.06
C LEU A 319 9.88 -6.25 -6.39
N ALA A 320 9.82 -6.58 -5.09
CA ALA A 320 10.94 -7.13 -4.33
C ALA A 320 11.57 -8.41 -4.95
N ARG A 321 10.81 -9.21 -5.71
CA ARG A 321 11.32 -10.42 -6.38
C ARG A 321 11.99 -10.16 -7.74
N HIS A 322 12.01 -8.92 -8.21
CA HIS A 322 12.57 -8.53 -9.50
C HIS A 322 14.05 -8.15 -9.35
N SER A 323 14.75 -7.95 -10.46
CA SER A 323 16.03 -7.23 -10.42
C SER A 323 15.77 -5.71 -10.40
N PRO A 324 16.70 -4.87 -9.90
CA PRO A 324 16.56 -3.42 -9.98
C PRO A 324 16.26 -2.93 -11.39
N ALA A 325 16.95 -3.47 -12.40
CA ALA A 325 16.72 -3.11 -13.81
C ALA A 325 15.31 -3.50 -14.31
N ALA A 326 14.81 -4.67 -13.91
CA ALA A 326 13.45 -5.09 -14.26
C ALA A 326 12.39 -4.22 -13.56
N ALA A 327 12.62 -3.88 -12.28
CA ALA A 327 11.75 -2.99 -11.53
C ALA A 327 11.71 -1.57 -12.12
N THR A 328 12.85 -1.03 -12.57
CA THR A 328 12.92 0.23 -13.33
C THR A 328 12.08 0.14 -14.61
N ALA A 329 12.27 -0.91 -15.41
CA ALA A 329 11.53 -1.10 -16.66
C ALA A 329 10.00 -1.22 -16.44
N VAL A 330 9.58 -1.78 -15.30
CA VAL A 330 8.18 -1.80 -14.87
C VAL A 330 7.67 -0.38 -14.61
N LEU A 331 8.40 0.44 -13.86
CA LEU A 331 8.00 1.83 -13.60
C LEU A 331 7.91 2.63 -14.90
N THR A 332 8.91 2.54 -15.77
CA THR A 332 8.89 3.18 -17.10
C THR A 332 7.69 2.71 -17.94
N ARG A 333 7.33 1.42 -17.86
CA ARG A 333 6.16 0.90 -18.57
C ARG A 333 4.85 1.47 -18.01
N LEU A 334 4.76 1.67 -16.70
CA LEU A 334 3.56 2.23 -16.06
C LEU A 334 3.36 3.70 -16.43
N THR A 335 4.42 4.51 -16.50
CA THR A 335 4.30 5.91 -16.95
C THR A 335 3.83 5.99 -18.40
N GLN A 336 4.38 5.15 -19.29
CA GLN A 336 3.91 5.02 -20.68
C GLN A 336 2.43 4.59 -20.79
N VAL A 337 1.96 3.71 -19.91
CA VAL A 337 0.55 3.29 -19.87
C VAL A 337 -0.35 4.42 -19.37
N ALA A 338 0.09 5.17 -18.36
CA ALA A 338 -0.63 6.36 -17.89
C ALA A 338 -0.80 7.39 -19.01
N ASP A 339 0.27 7.67 -19.77
CA ASP A 339 0.24 8.57 -20.92
C ASP A 339 -0.73 8.07 -22.01
N GLY A 340 -0.70 6.77 -22.32
CA GLY A 340 -1.61 6.16 -23.29
C GLY A 340 -3.08 6.28 -22.88
N LEU A 341 -3.39 6.13 -21.59
CA LEU A 341 -4.75 6.33 -21.08
C LEU A 341 -5.15 7.82 -21.07
N ASN A 342 -4.23 8.73 -20.77
CA ASN A 342 -4.48 10.17 -20.84
C ASN A 342 -4.81 10.64 -22.26
N GLN A 343 -4.17 10.06 -23.28
CA GLN A 343 -4.52 10.34 -24.68
C GLN A 343 -5.97 9.94 -25.03
N LEU A 344 -6.50 8.88 -24.42
CA LEU A 344 -7.90 8.47 -24.57
C LEU A 344 -8.87 9.38 -23.81
N ALA A 345 -8.45 9.97 -22.69
CA ALA A 345 -9.27 10.89 -21.91
C ALA A 345 -9.40 12.28 -22.56
N LEU A 346 -8.40 12.68 -23.34
CA LEU A 346 -8.32 13.98 -24.02
C LEU A 346 -8.81 13.96 -25.48
N GLY A 347 -8.90 12.78 -26.10
CA GLY A 347 -9.32 12.57 -27.48
C GLY A 347 -10.80 12.24 -27.61
#